data_AF-A0AAX6G4T2-F1
#
_entry.id   AF-A0AAX6G4T2-F1
#
_cell.length_a   1.000
_cell.length_b   1.000
_cell.length_c   1.000
_cell.angle_alpha   90.00
_cell.angle_beta   90.00
_cell.angle_gamma   90.00
#
_symmetry.space_group_name_H-M   'P 1'
#
loop_
_entity.id
_entity.type
_entity.pdbx_description
1 polymer ?
#
loop_
_entity_poly.entity_id
_entity_poly.type
_entity_poly.pdbx_seq_one_letter_code
_entity_poly.pdbx_strand_id
1 'polypeptide(L)'
;MAEVEAKSLVPESVLKKMKRAEEWAMAKKQDLDTKKKKDRENRKLIFSRSLQYSKEYENKEKELISLKREARLKGGFYVSPEAKLLFIVRIRGINAMDPKSKKIL
;
A
#
# COMPACT_ATOMS: atom_id res chain seq x y z
N MET A 1 -16.37 33.98 -59.54
CA MET A 1 -14.91 34.03 -59.25
C MET A 1 -14.77 34.80 -57.95
N ALA A 2 -14.31 34.26 -56.82
CA ALA A 2 -13.45 33.12 -56.60
C ALA A 2 -13.92 32.32 -55.38
N GLU A 3 -14.31 31.06 -55.62
CA GLU A 3 -14.23 30.00 -54.63
C GLU A 3 -12.79 29.48 -54.64
N VAL A 4 -11.84 30.20 -54.04
CA VAL A 4 -10.50 29.66 -53.81
C VAL A 4 -9.94 30.29 -52.53
N GLU A 5 -9.38 29.46 -51.65
CA GLU A 5 -8.65 29.78 -50.41
C GLU A 5 -9.42 29.86 -49.08
N ALA A 6 -10.42 29.00 -48.88
CA ALA A 6 -10.74 28.51 -47.53
C ALA A 6 -9.83 27.32 -47.12
N LYS A 7 -8.58 27.31 -47.61
CA LYS A 7 -7.62 26.22 -47.39
C LYS A 7 -6.48 26.72 -46.49
N SER A 8 -6.51 26.25 -45.24
CA SER A 8 -5.36 26.06 -44.34
C SER A 8 -4.75 27.20 -43.50
N LEU A 9 -5.53 28.17 -43.02
CA LEU A 9 -5.08 29.01 -41.89
C LEU A 9 -5.67 28.46 -40.58
N VAL A 10 -4.88 27.65 -39.86
CA VAL A 10 -5.27 27.12 -38.54
C VAL A 10 -5.56 28.30 -37.60
N PRO A 11 -6.73 28.36 -36.93
CA PRO A 11 -7.05 29.45 -36.03
C PRO A 11 -6.04 29.58 -34.89
N GLU A 12 -5.67 30.80 -34.51
CA GLU A 12 -4.69 31.05 -33.44
C GLU A 12 -5.07 30.39 -32.09
N SER A 13 -6.38 30.29 -31.81
CA SER A 13 -6.90 29.63 -30.62
C SER A 13 -6.55 28.14 -30.59
N VAL A 14 -6.55 27.48 -31.76
CA VAL A 14 -6.18 26.07 -31.92
C VAL A 14 -4.66 25.92 -31.72
N LEU A 15 -3.85 26.80 -32.29
CA LEU A 15 -2.39 26.78 -32.10
C LEU A 15 -2.00 26.98 -30.62
N LYS A 16 -2.66 27.90 -29.90
CA LYS A 16 -2.45 28.10 -28.45
C LYS A 16 -2.86 26.86 -27.64
N LYS A 17 -3.94 26.17 -28.05
CA LYS A 17 -4.38 24.93 -27.40
C LYS A 17 -3.39 23.78 -27.64
N MET A 18 -2.82 23.67 -28.84
CA MET A 18 -1.81 22.66 -29.18
C MET A 18 -0.53 22.85 -28.36
N LYS A 19 0.02 24.07 -28.29
CA LYS A 19 1.19 24.38 -27.45
C LYS A 19 0.98 24.02 -25.98
N ARG A 20 -0.18 24.40 -25.41
CA ARG A 20 -0.52 24.04 -24.02
C ARG A 20 -0.65 22.53 -23.82
N ALA A 21 -1.24 21.82 -24.78
CA ALA A 21 -1.36 20.38 -24.72
C ALA A 21 0.01 19.68 -24.78
N GLU A 22 0.94 20.20 -25.59
CA GLU A 22 2.32 19.73 -25.67
C GLU A 22 3.07 19.97 -24.36
N GLU A 23 2.98 21.17 -23.77
CA GLU A 23 3.56 21.49 -22.46
C GLU A 23 3.03 20.56 -21.36
N TRP A 24 1.71 20.34 -21.30
CA TRP A 24 1.10 19.41 -20.34
C TRP A 24 1.50 17.96 -20.58
N ALA A 25 1.65 17.54 -21.84
CA ALA A 25 2.12 16.20 -22.17
C ALA A 25 3.58 16.01 -21.72
N MET A 26 4.43 17.01 -21.87
CA MET A 26 5.82 16.98 -21.42
C MET A 26 5.91 16.93 -19.89
N ALA A 27 5.16 17.76 -19.18
CA ALA A 27 5.09 17.73 -17.72
C ALA A 27 4.58 16.36 -17.20
N LYS A 28 3.51 15.82 -17.80
CA LYS A 28 2.99 14.49 -17.43
C LYS A 28 4.02 13.37 -17.66
N LYS A 29 4.80 13.43 -18.73
CA LYS A 29 5.87 12.44 -18.99
C LYS A 29 6.94 12.50 -17.90
N GLN A 30 7.38 13.70 -17.52
CA GLN A 30 8.36 13.88 -16.45
C GLN A 30 7.82 13.37 -15.10
N ASP A 31 6.57 13.67 -14.77
CA ASP A 31 5.92 13.18 -13.55
C ASP A 31 5.80 11.64 -13.53
N LEU A 32 5.47 11.03 -14.68
CA LEU A 32 5.41 9.58 -14.79
C LEU A 32 6.78 8.94 -14.59
N ASP A 33 7.84 9.53 -15.13
CA ASP A 33 9.19 8.99 -15.00
C ASP A 33 9.72 9.13 -13.57
N THR A 34 9.42 10.24 -12.88
CA THR A 34 9.75 10.38 -11.45
C THR A 34 8.97 9.40 -10.58
N LYS A 35 7.67 9.18 -10.85
CA LYS A 35 6.85 8.17 -10.16
C LYS A 35 7.41 6.77 -10.37
N LYS A 36 7.73 6.38 -11.61
CA LYS A 36 8.32 5.06 -11.91
C LYS A 36 9.64 4.81 -11.18
N LYS A 37 10.49 5.84 -11.03
CA LYS A 37 11.73 5.75 -10.26
C LYS A 37 11.43 5.49 -8.78
N LYS A 38 10.53 6.27 -8.18
CA LYS A 38 10.10 6.09 -6.78
C LYS A 38 9.47 4.71 -6.54
N ASP A 39 8.62 4.24 -7.44
CA ASP A 39 7.98 2.93 -7.32
C ASP A 39 8.99 1.79 -7.39
N ARG A 40 10.03 1.94 -8.22
CA ARG A 40 11.12 0.96 -8.31
C ARG A 40 11.93 0.91 -7.01
N GLU A 41 12.22 2.05 -6.40
CA GLU A 41 12.90 2.14 -5.10
C GLU A 41 12.02 1.54 -3.99
N ASN A 42 10.73 1.88 -3.95
CA ASN A 42 9.77 1.32 -3.01
C ASN A 42 9.67 -0.20 -3.13
N ARG A 43 9.68 -0.75 -4.35
CA ARG A 43 9.64 -2.20 -4.57
C ARG A 43 10.88 -2.89 -3.99
N LYS A 44 12.06 -2.32 -4.19
CA LYS A 44 13.31 -2.84 -3.59
C LYS A 44 13.22 -2.80 -2.06
N LEU A 45 12.72 -1.70 -1.50
CA LEU A 45 12.54 -1.55 -0.06
C LEU A 45 11.56 -2.59 0.53
N ILE A 46 10.41 -2.81 -0.11
CA ILE A 46 9.42 -3.79 0.32
C ILE A 46 10.02 -5.20 0.29
N PHE A 47 10.79 -5.53 -0.74
CA PHE A 47 11.47 -6.81 -0.85
C PHE A 47 12.51 -7.02 0.27
N SER A 48 13.29 -6.00 0.61
CA SER A 48 14.23 -6.08 1.74
C SER A 48 13.49 -6.21 3.08
N ARG A 49 12.38 -5.47 3.26
CA ARG A 49 11.57 -5.52 4.48
C ARG A 49 10.91 -6.87 4.71
N SER A 50 10.39 -7.52 3.66
CA SER A 50 9.79 -8.85 3.81
C SER A 50 10.79 -9.88 4.34
N LEU A 51 12.03 -9.86 3.84
CA LEU A 51 13.11 -10.71 4.33
C LEU A 51 13.47 -10.38 5.78
N GLN A 52 13.54 -9.09 6.14
CA GLN A 52 13.82 -8.65 7.51
C GLN A 52 12.75 -9.13 8.50
N TYR A 53 11.48 -8.92 8.17
CA TYR A 53 10.37 -9.36 9.04
C TYR A 53 10.33 -10.87 9.18
N SER A 54 10.55 -11.62 8.10
CA SER A 54 10.63 -13.09 8.18
C SER A 54 11.70 -13.55 9.17
N LYS A 55 12.90 -12.97 9.09
CA LYS A 55 14.01 -13.28 10.02
C LYS A 55 13.68 -12.86 11.45
N GLU A 56 13.06 -11.71 11.63
CA GLU A 56 12.65 -11.21 12.95
C GLU A 56 11.68 -12.17 13.64
N TYR A 57 10.67 -12.67 12.92
CA TYR A 57 9.69 -13.62 13.48
C TYR A 57 10.32 -14.98 13.76
N GLU A 58 11.19 -15.49 12.88
CA GLU A 58 11.90 -16.75 13.09
C GLU A 58 12.82 -16.68 14.32
N ASN A 59 13.55 -15.58 14.49
CA ASN A 59 14.40 -15.36 15.65
C ASN A 59 13.60 -15.28 16.95
N LYS A 60 12.47 -14.56 16.94
CA LYS A 60 11.56 -14.47 18.11
C LYS A 60 11.01 -15.84 18.51
N GLU A 61 10.66 -16.68 17.53
CA GLU A 61 10.19 -18.04 17.81
C GLU A 61 11.30 -18.91 18.44
N LYS A 62 12.51 -18.87 17.86
CA LYS A 62 13.68 -19.57 18.41
C LYS A 62 14.02 -19.11 19.83
N GLU A 63 13.96 -17.82 20.08
CA GLU A 63 14.20 -17.22 21.40
C GLU A 63 13.17 -17.72 22.43
N LEU A 64 11.88 -17.71 22.09
CA LEU A 64 10.82 -18.24 22.96
C LEU A 64 11.05 -19.72 23.31
N ILE A 65 11.51 -20.53 22.34
CA ILE A 65 11.84 -21.94 22.58
C ILE A 65 13.06 -22.06 23.50
N SER A 66 14.11 -21.25 23.29
CA SER A 66 15.30 -21.24 24.15
C SER A 66 14.95 -20.91 25.59
N LEU A 67 14.18 -19.83 25.80
CA LEU A 67 13.75 -19.39 27.12
C LEU A 67 12.92 -20.46 27.85
N LYS A 68 12.02 -21.15 27.15
CA LYS A 68 11.27 -22.28 27.71
C LYS A 68 12.19 -23.44 28.12
N ARG A 69 13.19 -23.77 27.31
CA ARG A 69 14.16 -24.84 27.61
C ARG A 69 15.06 -24.47 28.80
N GLU A 70 15.58 -23.24 28.83
CA GLU A 70 16.39 -22.74 29.93
C GLU A 70 15.64 -22.70 31.25
N ALA A 71 14.38 -22.24 31.23
CA ALA A 71 13.53 -22.27 32.42
C ALA A 71 13.35 -23.70 32.93
N ARG A 72 13.06 -24.65 32.02
CA ARG A 72 12.92 -26.08 32.37
C ARG A 72 14.21 -26.68 32.93
N LEU A 73 15.37 -26.34 32.37
CA LEU A 73 16.68 -26.80 32.88
C LEU A 73 16.96 -26.28 34.29
N LYS A 74 16.57 -25.04 34.59
CA LYS A 74 16.68 -24.43 35.92
C LYS A 74 15.61 -24.92 36.91
N GLY A 75 14.71 -25.82 36.49
CA GLY A 75 13.60 -26.31 37.31
C GLY A 75 12.44 -25.33 37.48
N GLY A 76 12.40 -24.25 36.69
CA GLY A 76 11.34 -23.23 36.69
C GLY A 76 10.44 -23.28 35.45
N PHE A 77 9.55 -22.29 35.34
CA PHE A 77 8.60 -22.17 34.23
C PHE A 77 8.75 -20.81 33.54
N TYR A 78 8.68 -20.81 32.22
CA TYR A 78 8.63 -19.58 31.42
C TYR A 78 7.18 -19.17 31.19
N VAL A 79 6.79 -17.98 31.66
CA VAL A 79 5.46 -17.40 31.44
C VAL A 79 5.48 -16.63 30.12
N SER A 80 4.70 -17.09 29.14
CA SER A 80 4.57 -16.44 27.83
C SER A 80 3.79 -15.14 27.96
N PRO A 81 4.14 -14.07 27.20
CA PRO A 81 3.34 -12.86 27.16
C PRO A 81 1.93 -13.12 26.62
N GLU A 82 0.96 -12.35 27.10
CA GLU A 82 -0.43 -12.40 26.64
C GLU A 82 -0.58 -11.83 25.22
N ALA A 83 -1.56 -12.35 24.48
CA ALA A 83 -1.84 -11.91 23.12
C ALA A 83 -2.45 -10.49 23.11
N LYS A 84 -1.93 -9.61 22.23
CA LYS A 84 -2.34 -8.20 22.16
C LYS A 84 -3.44 -7.90 21.14
N LEU A 85 -3.59 -8.74 20.12
CA LEU A 85 -4.48 -8.50 18.99
C LEU A 85 -5.55 -9.58 18.91
N LEU A 86 -6.76 -9.17 18.53
CA LEU A 86 -7.90 -10.05 18.32
C LEU A 86 -8.39 -9.90 16.88
N PHE A 87 -8.64 -11.02 16.20
CA PHE A 87 -9.32 -11.04 14.91
C PHE A 87 -10.76 -11.48 15.12
N ILE A 88 -11.71 -10.55 14.94
CA ILE A 88 -13.14 -10.78 15.23
C ILE A 88 -13.88 -11.04 13.92
N VAL A 89 -14.60 -12.15 13.85
CA VAL A 89 -15.45 -12.50 12.71
C VAL A 89 -16.91 -12.54 13.18
N ARG A 90 -17.79 -11.83 12.49
CA ARG A 90 -19.22 -11.81 12.78
C ARG A 90 -19.89 -13.09 12.28
N ILE A 91 -20.26 -13.97 13.20
CA ILE A 91 -20.92 -15.25 12.89
C ILE A 91 -22.45 -15.15 12.76
N ARG A 92 -23.08 -14.19 13.45
CA ARG A 92 -24.54 -14.00 13.45
C ARG A 92 -24.93 -12.74 12.67
N GLY A 93 -25.97 -12.89 11.84
CA GLY A 93 -26.55 -11.77 11.08
C GLY A 93 -27.28 -10.75 11.95
N ILE A 94 -27.95 -9.78 11.33
CA ILE A 94 -28.61 -8.64 12.01
C ILE A 94 -29.99 -8.95 12.62
N ASN A 95 -30.51 -10.16 12.42
CA ASN A 95 -31.87 -10.53 12.79
C ASN A 95 -31.98 -10.85 14.29
N ALA A 96 -33.03 -10.32 14.93
CA ALA A 96 -33.28 -10.45 16.36
C ALA A 96 -32.04 -10.12 17.23
N MET A 97 -31.43 -8.96 16.96
CA MET A 97 -30.35 -8.38 17.76
C MET A 97 -30.82 -7.06 18.36
N ASP A 98 -30.38 -6.77 19.58
CA ASP A 98 -30.65 -5.49 20.20
C ASP A 98 -29.96 -4.34 19.43
N PRO A 99 -30.54 -3.12 19.43
CA PRO A 99 -29.98 -1.99 18.69
C PRO A 99 -28.57 -1.58 19.13
N LYS A 100 -28.19 -1.79 20.39
CA LYS A 100 -26.88 -1.37 20.93
C LYS A 100 -25.77 -2.29 20.40
N SER A 101 -25.98 -3.61 20.44
CA SER A 101 -25.03 -4.57 19.89
C SER A 101 -24.93 -4.45 18.37
N LYS A 102 -26.03 -4.16 17.67
CA LYS A 102 -26.02 -3.87 16.22
C LYS A 102 -25.20 -2.63 15.87
N LYS A 103 -25.08 -1.66 16.76
CA LYS A 103 -24.27 -0.45 16.55
C LYS A 103 -22.77 -0.69 16.79
N ILE A 104 -22.44 -1.63 17.68
CA ILE A 104 -21.04 -1.96 18.02
C ILE A 104 -20.42 -2.88 16.95
N LEU A 105 -21.24 -3.74 16.34
CA LEU A 105 -20.86 -4.75 15.32
C LEU A 105 -21.08 -4.27 13.88
#